data_AF-A0A960FNL2-F1
#
_entry.id   AF-A0A960FNL2-F1
#
_cell.length_a   1.000
_cell.length_b   1.000
_cell.length_c   1.000
_cell.angle_alpha   90.00
_cell.angle_beta   90.00
_cell.angle_gamma   90.00
#
_symmetry.space_group_name_H-M   'P 1'
#
loop_
_entity.id
_entity.type
_entity.pdbx_description
1 polymer ?
#
loop_
_entity_poly.entity_id
_entity_poly.type
_entity_poly.pdbx_seq_one_letter_code
_entity_poly.pdbx_strand_id
1 'polypeptide(L)'
;MAVLDRILRAGEGKKLRALAGLVPEINRLEPEIEALSDRDLQAKTGEFKTRYANGETLDDLLIEAFAVVREAGRRTIGQRHYDVQLMGGAALHFGWVAEMKTGEGKTLVSTLPVYLNAIGGDGVHVITVNDYLARRDADWMGQLHGWLGLSMGLIVPGNHDSEHKREQYGADITYGTN
;
A
#
# COMPACT_ATOMS: atom_id res chain seq x y z
N MET A 1 -34.38 -1.45 -14.02
CA MET A 1 -33.20 -0.95 -13.28
C MET A 1 -32.89 -1.80 -12.04
N ALA A 2 -33.81 -2.00 -11.09
CA ALA A 2 -33.51 -2.69 -9.81
C ALA A 2 -33.05 -4.17 -9.92
N VAL A 3 -33.53 -4.94 -10.90
CA VAL A 3 -33.11 -6.35 -11.08
C VAL A 3 -31.71 -6.43 -11.72
N LEU A 4 -31.40 -5.54 -12.67
CA LEU A 4 -30.09 -5.48 -13.31
C LEU A 4 -29.02 -5.00 -12.32
N ASP A 5 -29.31 -3.98 -11.51
CA ASP A 5 -28.44 -3.54 -10.41
C ASP A 5 -28.23 -4.65 -9.37
N ARG A 6 -29.27 -5.40 -9.02
CA ARG A 6 -29.15 -6.51 -8.07
C ARG A 6 -28.31 -7.67 -8.60
N ILE A 7 -28.32 -7.89 -9.93
CA ILE A 7 -27.47 -8.88 -10.60
C ILE A 7 -26.02 -8.36 -10.71
N LEU A 8 -25.81 -7.10 -11.08
CA LEU A 8 -24.47 -6.49 -11.15
C LEU A 8 -23.79 -6.44 -9.78
N ARG A 9 -24.56 -6.18 -8.71
CA ARG A 9 -24.08 -6.14 -7.32
C ARG A 9 -24.09 -7.51 -6.62
N ALA A 10 -24.52 -8.58 -7.31
CA ALA A 10 -24.55 -9.91 -6.73
C ALA A 10 -23.12 -10.37 -6.39
N GLY A 11 -22.79 -10.43 -5.10
CA GLY A 11 -21.47 -10.81 -4.60
C GLY A 11 -20.63 -9.65 -4.06
N GLU A 12 -20.94 -8.39 -4.41
CA GLU A 12 -20.27 -7.21 -3.84
C GLU A 12 -20.46 -7.16 -2.32
N GLY A 13 -21.67 -7.43 -1.83
CA GLY A 13 -21.95 -7.47 -0.40
C GLY A 13 -21.14 -8.53 0.36
N LYS A 14 -20.77 -9.65 -0.29
CA LYS A 14 -19.91 -10.68 0.33
C LYS A 14 -18.46 -10.22 0.37
N LYS A 15 -17.96 -9.66 -0.73
CA LYS A 15 -16.61 -9.06 -0.80
C LYS A 15 -16.44 -7.94 0.22
N LEU A 16 -17.40 -7.02 0.31
CA LEU A 16 -17.37 -5.92 1.27
C LEU A 16 -17.35 -6.40 2.71
N ARG A 17 -18.15 -7.42 3.05
CA ARG A 17 -18.13 -8.04 4.38
C ARG A 17 -16.80 -8.72 4.69
N ALA A 18 -16.18 -9.37 3.70
CA ALA A 18 -14.86 -9.97 3.88
C ALA A 18 -13.80 -8.90 4.19
N LEU A 19 -13.77 -7.81 3.41
CA LEU A 19 -12.86 -6.68 3.66
C LEU A 19 -13.11 -6.03 5.03
N ALA A 20 -14.38 -5.82 5.40
CA ALA A 20 -14.75 -5.28 6.70
C ALA A 20 -14.34 -6.21 7.86
N GLY A 21 -14.31 -7.53 7.62
CA GLY A 21 -13.86 -8.52 8.59
C GLY A 21 -12.37 -8.44 8.92
N LEU A 22 -11.54 -7.86 8.05
CA LEU A 22 -10.09 -7.68 8.30
C LEU A 22 -9.82 -6.50 9.24
N VAL A 23 -10.69 -5.49 9.26
CA VAL A 23 -10.47 -4.25 10.02
C VAL A 23 -10.33 -4.49 11.53
N PRO A 24 -11.20 -5.27 12.21
CA PRO A 24 -11.02 -5.55 13.63
C PRO A 24 -9.72 -6.25 13.98
N GLU A 25 -9.21 -7.10 13.08
CA GLU A 25 -7.95 -7.82 13.25
C GLU A 25 -6.76 -6.84 13.18
N ILE A 26 -6.76 -5.95 12.19
CA ILE A 26 -5.74 -4.89 12.06
C ILE A 26 -5.78 -3.94 13.27
N ASN A 27 -6.98 -3.49 13.66
CA ASN A 27 -7.17 -2.58 14.80
C ASN A 27 -6.69 -3.19 16.13
N ARG A 28 -6.74 -4.52 16.28
CA ARG A 28 -6.29 -5.21 17.49
C ARG A 28 -4.78 -5.12 17.68
N LEU A 29 -4.01 -5.00 16.60
CA LEU A 29 -2.55 -4.86 16.65
C LEU A 29 -2.11 -3.42 16.95
N GLU A 30 -3.01 -2.43 16.82
CA GLU A 30 -2.65 -1.01 16.97
C GLU A 30 -1.95 -0.68 18.30
N PRO A 31 -2.40 -1.15 19.49
CA PRO A 31 -1.71 -0.85 20.74
C PRO A 31 -0.28 -1.41 20.82
N GLU A 32 -0.04 -2.60 20.26
CA GLU A 32 1.28 -3.21 20.23
C GLU A 32 2.20 -2.48 19.26
N ILE A 33 1.70 -2.17 18.06
CA ILE A 33 2.45 -1.46 17.03
C ILE A 33 2.76 -0.01 17.45
N GLU A 34 1.82 0.68 18.09
CA GLU A 34 2.01 2.04 18.62
C GLU A 34 3.09 2.07 19.72
N ALA A 35 3.20 1.01 20.52
CA ALA A 35 4.20 0.90 21.58
C ALA A 35 5.63 0.63 21.07
N LEU A 36 5.81 0.25 19.80
CA LEU A 36 7.13 0.02 19.22
C LEU A 36 7.93 1.31 19.09
N SER A 37 9.24 1.21 19.31
CA SER A 37 10.16 2.30 18.94
C SER A 37 10.22 2.45 17.42
N ASP A 38 10.67 3.60 16.93
CA ASP A 38 10.86 3.82 15.49
C ASP A 38 11.76 2.73 14.87
N ARG A 39 12.84 2.39 15.58
CA ARG A 39 13.76 1.33 15.15
C ARG A 39 13.07 -0.02 15.04
N ASP A 40 12.26 -0.39 16.03
CA ASP A 40 11.58 -1.70 16.04
C ASP A 40 10.48 -1.75 14.97
N LEU A 41 9.79 -0.64 14.73
CA LEU A 41 8.78 -0.55 13.67
C LEU A 41 9.41 -0.65 12.28
N GLN A 42 10.55 0.01 12.05
CA GLN A 42 11.32 -0.10 10.81
C GLN A 42 11.88 -1.52 10.60
N ALA A 43 12.27 -2.20 11.69
CA ALA A 43 12.78 -3.56 11.64
C ALA A 43 11.73 -4.58 11.15
N LYS A 44 10.42 -4.27 11.27
CA LYS A 44 9.34 -5.11 10.74
C LYS A 44 9.47 -5.40 9.25
N THR A 45 10.01 -4.48 8.45
CA THR A 45 10.24 -4.74 7.01
C THR A 45 11.20 -5.91 6.81
N GLY A 46 12.30 -5.98 7.57
CA GLY A 46 13.26 -7.09 7.49
C GLY A 46 12.67 -8.41 8.00
N GLU A 47 11.86 -8.33 9.06
CA GLU A 47 11.10 -9.48 9.58
C GLU A 47 10.15 -10.05 8.52
N PHE A 48 9.33 -9.20 7.88
CA PHE A 48 8.38 -9.62 6.85
C PHE A 48 9.08 -10.18 5.61
N LYS A 49 10.16 -9.55 5.13
CA LYS A 49 10.97 -10.09 4.02
C LYS A 49 11.52 -11.48 4.36
N THR A 50 11.95 -11.70 5.61
CA THR A 50 12.45 -13.01 6.08
C THR A 50 11.33 -14.05 6.14
N ARG A 51 10.16 -13.68 6.69
CA ARG A 51 8.98 -14.57 6.79
C ARG A 51 8.47 -14.97 5.41
N TYR A 52 8.40 -14.03 4.47
CA TYR A 52 8.03 -14.30 3.08
C TYR A 52 9.03 -15.26 2.41
N ALA A 53 10.34 -15.02 2.58
CA ALA A 53 11.37 -15.93 2.06
C ALA A 53 11.30 -17.34 2.68
N ASN A 54 10.76 -17.46 3.89
CA ASN A 54 10.54 -18.73 4.58
C ASN A 54 9.21 -19.41 4.20
N GLY A 55 8.41 -18.82 3.30
CA GLY A 55 7.23 -19.44 2.70
C GLY A 55 5.87 -18.93 3.19
N GLU A 56 5.83 -17.91 4.07
CA GLU A 56 4.57 -17.20 4.32
C GLU A 56 4.12 -16.45 3.07
N THR A 57 2.80 -16.38 2.84
CA THR A 57 2.25 -15.62 1.71
C THR A 57 2.06 -14.15 2.08
N LEU A 58 1.92 -13.27 1.08
CA LEU A 58 1.58 -11.87 1.34
C LEU A 58 0.22 -11.72 2.04
N ASP A 59 -0.73 -12.61 1.73
CA ASP A 59 -2.03 -12.67 2.39
C ASP A 59 -1.90 -12.96 3.90
N ASP A 60 -0.97 -13.83 4.28
CA ASP A 60 -0.67 -14.14 5.69
C ASP A 60 -0.10 -12.92 6.43
N LEU A 61 0.71 -12.11 5.74
CA LEU A 61 1.36 -10.91 6.27
C LEU A 61 0.45 -9.67 6.29
N LEU A 62 -0.71 -9.71 5.62
CA LEU A 62 -1.55 -8.54 5.34
C LEU A 62 -1.90 -7.75 6.59
N ILE A 63 -2.38 -8.44 7.64
CA ILE A 63 -2.88 -7.81 8.85
C ILE A 63 -1.78 -7.03 9.58
N GLU A 64 -0.62 -7.67 9.78
CA GLU A 64 0.54 -7.06 10.45
C GLU A 64 1.15 -5.94 9.61
N ALA A 65 1.33 -6.16 8.30
CA ALA A 65 1.88 -5.16 7.39
C ALA A 65 1.00 -3.90 7.33
N PHE A 66 -0.32 -4.06 7.31
CA PHE A 66 -1.25 -2.92 7.29
C PHE A 66 -1.23 -2.14 8.61
N ALA A 67 -1.10 -2.83 9.75
CA ALA A 67 -0.94 -2.17 11.04
C ALA A 67 0.36 -1.36 11.10
N VAL A 68 1.47 -1.92 10.60
CA VAL A 68 2.78 -1.24 10.50
C VAL A 68 2.68 0.00 9.61
N VAL A 69 2.10 -0.12 8.41
CA VAL A 69 1.96 1.01 7.47
C VAL A 69 1.06 2.10 8.04
N ARG A 70 -0.02 1.75 8.75
CA ARG A 70 -0.90 2.73 9.40
C ARG A 70 -0.13 3.55 10.43
N GLU A 71 0.66 2.90 11.28
CA GLU A 71 1.46 3.61 12.29
C GLU A 71 2.60 4.41 11.64
N ALA A 72 3.25 3.87 10.61
CA ALA A 72 4.25 4.62 9.84
C ALA A 72 3.64 5.88 9.20
N GLY A 73 2.40 5.81 8.68
CA GLY A 73 1.67 6.97 8.18
C GLY A 73 1.43 8.03 9.25
N ARG A 74 1.05 7.61 10.47
CA ARG A 74 0.91 8.52 11.61
C ARG A 74 2.24 9.20 11.96
N ARG A 75 3.35 8.45 12.01
CA ARG A 75 4.67 8.98 12.43
C ARG A 75 5.35 9.86 11.39
N THR A 76 5.24 9.52 10.11
CA THR A 76 6.03 10.16 9.04
C THR A 76 5.30 11.33 8.40
N ILE A 77 4.01 11.16 8.10
CA ILE A 77 3.21 12.15 7.36
C ILE A 77 2.02 12.67 8.16
N GLY A 78 1.90 12.28 9.44
CA GLY A 78 0.84 12.75 10.34
C GLY A 78 -0.55 12.20 10.02
N GLN A 79 -0.64 11.13 9.23
CA GLN A 79 -1.92 10.60 8.75
C GLN A 79 -2.10 9.12 9.13
N ARG A 80 -3.02 8.87 10.06
CA ARG A 80 -3.47 7.52 10.41
C ARG A 80 -4.58 7.10 9.46
N HIS A 81 -4.48 5.93 8.83
CA HIS A 81 -5.53 5.40 7.98
C HIS A 81 -6.85 5.17 8.73
N TYR A 82 -7.96 5.59 8.13
CA TYR A 82 -9.31 5.21 8.56
C TYR A 82 -9.63 3.75 8.20
N ASP A 83 -10.65 3.19 8.84
CA ASP A 83 -11.07 1.80 8.61
C ASP A 83 -11.51 1.54 7.17
N VAL A 84 -12.23 2.50 6.55
CA VAL A 84 -12.59 2.43 5.13
C VAL A 84 -11.38 2.46 4.20
N GLN A 85 -10.28 3.08 4.64
CA GLN A 85 -9.03 3.10 3.87
C GLN A 85 -8.30 1.76 3.96
N LEU A 86 -8.34 1.08 5.11
CA LEU A 86 -7.84 -0.30 5.23
C LEU A 86 -8.61 -1.24 4.30
N MET A 87 -9.94 -1.11 4.24
CA MET A 87 -10.77 -1.89 3.32
C MET A 87 -10.40 -1.62 1.86
N GLY A 88 -10.18 -0.36 1.49
CA GLY A 88 -9.71 0.03 0.17
C GLY A 88 -8.34 -0.56 -0.17
N GLY A 89 -7.39 -0.51 0.77
CA GLY A 89 -6.06 -1.10 0.60
C GLY A 89 -6.11 -2.61 0.40
N ALA A 90 -6.94 -3.31 1.16
CA ALA A 90 -7.11 -4.76 1.02
C ALA A 90 -7.79 -5.11 -0.31
N ALA A 91 -8.77 -4.33 -0.76
CA ALA A 91 -9.36 -4.51 -2.08
C ALA A 91 -8.32 -4.40 -3.20
N LEU A 92 -7.42 -3.42 -3.13
CA LEU A 92 -6.32 -3.25 -4.09
C LEU A 92 -5.33 -4.43 -4.04
N HIS A 93 -4.97 -4.92 -2.85
CA HIS A 93 -4.10 -6.07 -2.69
C HIS A 93 -4.69 -7.34 -3.34
N PHE A 94 -5.99 -7.58 -3.18
CA PHE A 94 -6.69 -8.70 -3.85
C PHE A 94 -6.94 -8.48 -5.35
N GLY A 95 -6.32 -7.47 -5.97
CA GLY A 95 -6.43 -7.19 -7.40
C GLY A 95 -7.78 -6.63 -7.83
N TRP A 96 -8.53 -6.00 -6.92
CA TRP A 96 -9.82 -5.38 -7.24
C TRP A 96 -9.68 -3.86 -7.45
N VAL A 97 -10.68 -3.27 -8.09
CA VAL A 97 -10.81 -1.81 -8.17
C VAL A 97 -11.49 -1.30 -6.90
N ALA A 98 -10.77 -0.51 -6.11
CA ALA A 98 -11.34 0.17 -4.94
C ALA A 98 -12.02 1.49 -5.37
N GLU A 99 -13.34 1.45 -5.58
CA GLU A 99 -14.12 2.67 -5.83
C GLU A 99 -14.30 3.47 -4.52
N MET A 100 -13.49 4.53 -4.38
CA MET A 100 -13.57 5.47 -3.27
C MET A 100 -13.95 6.86 -3.79
N LYS A 101 -14.71 7.62 -3.01
CA LYS A 101 -15.07 9.00 -3.37
C LYS A 101 -13.85 9.93 -3.31
N THR A 102 -13.92 11.07 -3.99
CA THR A 102 -12.92 12.12 -3.86
C THR A 102 -12.88 12.61 -2.42
N GLY A 103 -11.67 12.77 -1.86
CA GLY A 103 -11.48 13.16 -0.46
C GLY A 103 -11.26 11.98 0.49
N GLU A 104 -11.52 10.74 0.08
CA GLU A 104 -11.32 9.54 0.92
C GLU A 104 -9.83 9.13 1.08
N GLY A 105 -8.89 9.93 0.56
CA GLY A 105 -7.45 9.70 0.73
C GLY A 105 -6.87 8.55 -0.10
N LYS A 106 -7.25 8.41 -1.38
CA LYS A 106 -6.77 7.34 -2.29
C LYS A 106 -5.24 7.20 -2.34
N THR A 107 -4.51 8.31 -2.32
CA THR A 107 -3.04 8.32 -2.31
C THR A 107 -2.47 7.73 -1.01
N LEU A 108 -3.10 8.01 0.14
CA LEU A 108 -2.71 7.38 1.40
C LEU A 108 -3.10 5.89 1.41
N VAL A 109 -4.26 5.53 0.86
CA VAL A 109 -4.73 4.14 0.78
C VAL A 109 -3.75 3.27 0.00
N SER A 110 -3.15 3.79 -1.08
CA SER A 110 -2.23 3.00 -1.89
C SER A 110 -0.97 2.56 -1.13
N THR A 111 -0.56 3.24 -0.06
CA THR A 111 0.65 2.85 0.68
C THR A 111 0.54 1.47 1.32
N LEU A 112 -0.67 1.05 1.71
CA LEU A 112 -0.94 -0.25 2.33
C LEU A 112 -0.58 -1.43 1.40
N PRO A 113 -1.24 -1.59 0.23
CA PRO A 113 -0.91 -2.66 -0.69
C PRO A 113 0.45 -2.45 -1.34
N VAL A 114 0.90 -1.21 -1.56
CA VAL A 114 2.21 -0.96 -2.18
C VAL A 114 3.33 -1.47 -1.26
N TYR A 115 3.28 -1.15 0.03
CA TYR A 115 4.26 -1.67 0.99
C TYR A 115 4.20 -3.20 1.06
N LEU A 116 3.02 -3.79 1.24
CA LEU A 116 2.87 -5.24 1.37
C LEU A 116 3.43 -5.98 0.15
N ASN A 117 3.06 -5.56 -1.06
CA ASN A 117 3.54 -6.22 -2.27
C ASN A 117 5.03 -5.97 -2.53
N ALA A 118 5.57 -4.84 -2.10
CA ALA A 118 7.02 -4.56 -2.19
C ALA A 118 7.86 -5.50 -1.30
N ILE A 119 7.28 -6.09 -0.24
CA ILE A 119 7.96 -7.15 0.54
C ILE A 119 8.31 -8.36 -0.34
N GLY A 120 7.50 -8.64 -1.38
CA GLY A 120 7.73 -9.74 -2.31
C GLY A 120 9.02 -9.62 -3.12
N GLY A 121 9.57 -8.41 -3.28
CA GLY A 121 10.85 -8.18 -3.95
C GLY A 121 10.81 -8.10 -5.48
N ASP A 122 9.62 -8.26 -6.10
CA ASP A 122 9.45 -8.20 -7.56
C ASP A 122 9.21 -6.78 -8.10
N GLY A 123 9.18 -5.78 -7.21
CA GLY A 123 8.89 -4.38 -7.53
C GLY A 123 7.39 -4.08 -7.64
N VAL A 124 7.00 -2.84 -7.31
CA VAL A 124 5.62 -2.35 -7.43
C VAL A 124 5.56 -1.10 -8.30
N HIS A 125 4.68 -1.09 -9.31
CA HIS A 125 4.48 0.09 -10.15
C HIS A 125 3.22 0.88 -9.73
N VAL A 126 3.41 2.15 -9.38
CA VAL A 126 2.31 3.07 -9.06
C VAL A 126 2.11 4.03 -10.24
N ILE A 127 1.05 3.81 -11.00
CA ILE A 127 0.76 4.57 -12.21
C ILE A 127 -0.22 5.71 -11.93
N THR A 128 0.13 6.90 -12.39
CA THR A 128 -0.68 8.12 -12.27
C THR A 128 -1.01 8.69 -13.65
N VAL A 129 -1.90 9.69 -13.69
CA VAL A 129 -2.36 10.28 -14.96
C VAL A 129 -1.43 11.34 -15.53
N ASN A 130 -0.44 11.82 -14.77
CA ASN A 130 0.55 12.78 -15.23
C ASN A 130 1.79 12.82 -14.32
N ASP A 131 2.87 13.36 -14.85
CA ASP A 131 4.18 13.39 -14.20
C ASP A 131 4.19 14.23 -12.90
N TYR A 132 3.33 15.24 -12.82
CA TYR A 132 3.19 16.04 -11.61
C TYR A 132 2.67 15.20 -10.46
N LEU A 133 1.61 14.40 -10.69
CA LEU A 133 1.06 13.50 -9.68
C LEU A 133 2.04 12.37 -9.35
N ALA A 134 2.72 11.80 -10.35
CA ALA A 134 3.75 10.79 -10.12
C ALA A 134 4.84 11.32 -9.17
N ARG A 135 5.36 12.52 -9.44
CA ARG A 135 6.41 13.14 -8.63
C ARG A 135 5.90 13.52 -7.24
N ARG A 136 4.76 14.19 -7.15
CA ARG A 136 4.15 14.58 -5.87
C ARG A 136 3.91 13.37 -4.98
N ASP A 137 3.36 12.31 -5.53
CA ASP A 137 2.99 11.12 -4.75
C ASP A 137 4.25 10.31 -4.38
N ALA A 138 5.26 10.25 -5.25
CA ALA A 138 6.57 9.68 -4.92
C ALA A 138 7.27 10.45 -3.79
N ASP A 139 7.28 11.78 -3.84
CA ASP A 139 7.92 12.61 -2.80
C ASP A 139 7.14 12.54 -1.47
N TRP A 140 5.82 12.45 -1.53
CA TRP A 140 4.98 12.46 -0.34
C TRP A 140 4.87 11.09 0.32
N MET A 141 4.41 10.07 -0.42
CA MET A 141 4.27 8.71 0.12
C MET A 141 5.63 8.01 0.26
N GLY A 142 6.64 8.44 -0.52
CA GLY A 142 8.01 7.96 -0.38
C GLY A 142 8.64 8.29 0.97
N GLN A 143 8.17 9.30 1.70
CA GLN A 143 8.59 9.54 3.09
C GLN A 143 8.24 8.36 3.99
N LEU A 144 7.03 7.81 3.85
CA LEU A 144 6.59 6.62 4.58
C LEU A 144 7.38 5.39 4.14
N HIS A 145 7.46 5.13 2.84
CA HIS A 145 8.12 3.93 2.31
C HIS A 145 9.62 3.92 2.59
N GLY A 146 10.30 5.04 2.36
CA GLY A 146 11.72 5.21 2.67
C GLY A 146 12.00 5.11 4.16
N TRP A 147 11.11 5.65 5.00
CA TRP A 147 11.22 5.48 6.45
C TRP A 147 11.10 4.01 6.86
N LEU A 148 10.26 3.22 6.21
CA LEU A 148 10.19 1.76 6.41
C LEU A 148 11.30 0.96 5.69
N GLY A 149 12.27 1.64 5.09
CA GLY A 149 13.45 1.01 4.47
C GLY A 149 13.23 0.47 3.06
N LEU A 150 12.20 0.92 2.35
CA LEU A 150 11.99 0.60 0.93
C LEU A 150 12.58 1.68 0.03
N SER A 151 13.18 1.26 -1.08
CA SER A 151 13.71 2.14 -2.11
C SER A 151 12.62 2.64 -3.06
N MET A 152 12.80 3.86 -3.57
CA MET A 152 11.83 4.56 -4.41
C MET A 152 12.44 4.94 -5.75
N GLY A 153 11.75 4.60 -6.84
CA GLY A 153 12.05 5.01 -8.20
C GLY A 153 10.95 5.91 -8.78
N LEU A 154 11.33 6.76 -9.74
CA LEU A 154 10.41 7.64 -10.45
C LEU A 154 10.75 7.69 -11.94
N ILE A 155 9.80 7.29 -12.78
CA ILE A 155 9.89 7.37 -14.23
C ILE A 155 8.97 8.48 -14.72
N VAL A 156 9.57 9.55 -15.23
CA VAL A 156 8.87 10.64 -15.94
C VAL A 156 9.60 10.99 -17.24
N PRO A 157 8.92 11.59 -18.23
CA PRO A 157 9.55 12.13 -19.44
C PRO A 157 10.71 13.07 -19.14
N GLY A 158 11.69 13.12 -20.05
CA GLY A 158 12.84 14.03 -19.98
C GLY A 158 14.18 13.35 -19.73
N ASN A 159 14.18 12.10 -19.23
CA ASN A 159 15.38 11.26 -19.16
C ASN A 159 15.24 10.01 -20.04
N HIS A 160 16.05 9.94 -21.10
CA HIS A 160 16.05 8.85 -22.08
C HIS A 160 17.19 7.84 -21.85
N ASP A 161 18.03 8.06 -20.84
CA ASP A 161 19.10 7.13 -20.53
C ASP A 161 18.54 5.80 -20.02
N SER A 162 19.00 4.72 -20.65
CA SER A 162 18.58 3.36 -20.31
C SER A 162 19.17 2.86 -19.00
N GLU A 163 20.35 3.35 -18.61
CA GLU A 163 20.95 3.01 -17.33
C GLU A 163 20.16 3.63 -16.18
N HIS A 164 19.86 4.92 -16.27
CA HIS A 164 18.96 5.59 -15.34
C HIS A 164 17.61 4.86 -15.19
N LYS A 165 16.94 4.50 -16.31
CA LYS A 165 15.67 3.77 -16.22
C LYS A 165 15.80 2.43 -15.51
N ARG A 166 16.88 1.68 -15.77
CA ARG A 166 17.16 0.41 -15.07
C ARG A 166 17.32 0.60 -13.56
N GLU A 167 17.99 1.65 -13.14
CA GLU A 167 18.12 1.99 -11.71
C GLU A 167 16.76 2.30 -11.09
N GLN A 168 15.94 3.14 -11.75
CA GLN A 168 14.62 3.51 -11.22
C GLN A 168 13.68 2.29 -11.12
N TYR A 169 13.64 1.42 -12.13
CA TYR A 169 12.85 0.18 -12.07
C TYR A 169 13.44 -0.87 -11.13
N GLY A 170 14.70 -0.74 -10.73
CA GLY A 170 15.35 -1.62 -9.74
C GLY A 170 14.96 -1.30 -8.29
N ALA A 171 14.18 -0.24 -8.06
CA ALA A 171 13.65 0.10 -6.75
C ALA A 171 12.51 -0.84 -6.32
N ASP A 172 12.29 -0.96 -5.01
CA ASP A 172 11.17 -1.73 -4.46
C ASP A 172 9.82 -1.18 -4.96
N ILE A 173 9.71 0.14 -5.14
CA ILE A 173 8.51 0.83 -5.63
C ILE A 173 8.89 1.87 -6.69
N THR A 174 8.23 1.83 -7.85
CA THR A 174 8.42 2.77 -8.96
C THR A 174 7.15 3.55 -9.26
N TYR A 175 7.19 4.87 -9.17
CA TYR A 175 6.11 5.75 -9.63
C TYR A 175 6.29 6.13 -11.09
N GLY A 176 5.19 6.33 -11.81
CA GLY A 176 5.25 6.83 -13.19
C GLY A 176 3.89 7.10 -13.84
N THR A 177 3.93 7.25 -15.16
CA THR A 177 2.77 7.43 -16.04
C THR A 177 2.59 6.21 -16.94
N ASN A 178 1.40 6.07 -17.57
CA ASN A 178 1.07 4.95 -18.47
C ASN A 178 1.70 5.08 -19.86
#